data_AF-A0A935HCA4-F1
#
_entry.id   AF-A0A935HCA4-F1
#
_cell.length_a   1.000
_cell.length_b   1.000
_cell.length_c   1.000
_cell.angle_alpha   90.00
_cell.angle_beta   90.00
_cell.angle_gamma   90.00
#
_symmetry.space_group_name_H-M   'P 1'
#
loop_
_entity.id
_entity.type
_entity.pdbx_description
1 polymer ?
#
loop_
_entity_poly.entity_id
_entity_poly.type
_entity_poly.pdbx_seq_one_letter_code
_entity_poly.pdbx_strand_id
1 'polypeptide(L)'
;MVSPHLKARFAELGVPMIPLGRGACMFADEMADAGDAGVELVLGGEPRAEALLFDGAEQRIDALELSVQRASHAWLEGHAVDGAPVVPVVLVAEWLTRAACSFRPGLVVTALHDLKVLKGIRLDGFENGGDRFRIEAQALRGAATAELQMLLRDVTGRPRYSARAALHAMPALADGEAPLPVLDAWPGAAPYPELLFHRGQFEVIEQMQGISDDGVAARVRGVHAAAWPQQGWQLDVAALDGGMQLAVLYGQRMLGGPNLPTAIDRVCSYGGEPGVGPITATALRRQVGATAVTTDIYFVDAHGRRVADLLGVHNHALTQA
;
A
#
# COMPACT_ATOMS: atom_id res chain seq x y z
N MET A 1 -28.38 -20.49 20.93
CA MET A 1 -29.60 -19.66 20.80
C MET A 1 -29.54 -18.51 21.80
N VAL A 2 -29.94 -17.31 21.38
CA VAL A 2 -29.92 -16.08 22.20
C VAL A 2 -31.07 -16.15 23.22
N SER A 3 -30.79 -15.84 24.50
CA SER A 3 -31.83 -15.80 25.53
C SER A 3 -32.80 -14.61 25.31
N PRO A 4 -34.03 -14.64 25.87
CA PRO A 4 -34.97 -13.53 25.74
C PRO A 4 -34.41 -12.19 26.22
N HIS A 5 -33.60 -12.22 27.28
CA HIS A 5 -32.95 -11.02 27.82
C HIS A 5 -31.91 -10.43 26.86
N LEU A 6 -31.08 -11.28 26.25
CA LEU A 6 -30.08 -10.85 25.29
C LEU A 6 -30.73 -10.37 23.97
N LYS A 7 -31.85 -10.97 23.55
CA LYS A 7 -32.67 -10.51 22.42
C LYS A 7 -33.22 -9.10 22.64
N ALA A 8 -33.73 -8.81 23.84
CA ALA A 8 -34.24 -7.49 24.19
C ALA A 8 -33.11 -6.44 24.13
N ARG A 9 -31.93 -6.78 24.65
CA ARG A 9 -30.76 -5.90 24.61
C ARG A 9 -30.29 -5.57 23.19
N PHE A 10 -30.25 -6.55 22.29
CA PHE A 10 -29.91 -6.30 20.88
C PHE A 10 -30.96 -5.43 20.16
N ALA A 11 -32.23 -5.61 20.49
CA ALA A 11 -33.30 -4.78 19.96
C ALA A 11 -33.21 -3.31 20.44
N GLU A 12 -32.84 -3.07 21.70
CA GLU A 12 -32.54 -1.72 22.21
C GLU A 12 -31.39 -1.05 21.46
N LEU A 13 -30.37 -1.82 21.07
CA LEU A 13 -29.23 -1.36 20.28
C LEU A 13 -29.53 -1.26 18.78
N GLY A 14 -30.78 -1.54 18.38
CA GLY A 14 -31.23 -1.49 16.98
C GLY A 14 -30.58 -2.52 16.05
N VAL A 15 -30.00 -3.58 16.62
CA VAL A 15 -29.44 -4.72 15.90
C VAL A 15 -30.49 -5.84 15.85
N PRO A 16 -31.10 -6.12 14.69
CA PRO A 16 -32.07 -7.19 14.58
C PRO A 16 -31.39 -8.56 14.66
N MET A 17 -32.14 -9.54 15.18
CA MET A 17 -31.68 -10.92 15.21
C MET A 17 -31.89 -11.58 13.85
N ILE A 18 -30.92 -12.40 13.43
CA ILE A 18 -31.10 -13.29 12.29
C ILE A 18 -32.20 -14.32 12.63
N PRO A 19 -33.23 -14.52 11.77
CA PRO A 19 -34.22 -15.56 11.98
C PRO A 19 -33.56 -16.94 12.07
N LEU A 20 -33.99 -17.77 13.02
CA LEU A 20 -33.33 -19.04 13.35
C LEU A 20 -33.12 -19.94 12.13
N GLY A 21 -34.15 -20.12 11.30
CA GLY A 21 -34.04 -20.94 10.08
C GLY A 21 -33.05 -20.37 9.07
N ARG A 22 -33.01 -19.04 8.92
CA ARG A 22 -32.07 -18.37 8.00
C ARG A 22 -30.63 -18.50 8.49
N GLY A 23 -30.41 -18.31 9.80
CA GLY A 23 -29.09 -18.50 10.42
C GLY A 23 -28.60 -19.94 10.34
N ALA A 24 -29.50 -20.93 10.45
CA ALA A 24 -29.16 -22.34 10.27
C ALA A 24 -28.74 -22.66 8.82
N CYS A 25 -29.43 -22.13 7.82
CA CYS A 25 -29.02 -22.28 6.42
C CYS A 25 -27.65 -21.62 6.18
N MET A 26 -27.48 -20.36 6.60
CA MET A 26 -26.20 -19.65 6.46
C MET A 26 -25.02 -20.41 7.09
N PHE A 27 -25.23 -21.01 8.27
CA PHE A 27 -24.23 -21.86 8.91
C PHE A 27 -23.94 -23.13 8.11
N ALA A 28 -24.97 -23.80 7.59
CA ALA A 28 -24.81 -25.01 6.79
C ALA A 28 -24.09 -24.72 5.46
N ASP A 29 -24.39 -23.58 4.83
CA ASP A 29 -23.76 -23.12 3.59
C ASP A 29 -22.25 -22.89 3.82
N GLU A 30 -21.88 -22.17 4.88
CA GLU A 30 -20.47 -21.92 5.25
C GLU A 30 -19.72 -23.22 5.58
N MET A 31 -20.35 -24.15 6.31
CA MET A 31 -19.74 -25.44 6.63
C MET A 31 -19.58 -26.36 5.41
N ALA A 32 -20.41 -26.18 4.37
CA ALA A 32 -20.35 -26.96 3.15
C ALA A 32 -19.30 -26.41 2.16
N ASP A 33 -19.02 -25.11 2.21
CA ASP A 33 -18.09 -24.41 1.32
C ASP A 33 -16.76 -24.07 2.00
N ALA A 34 -16.23 -25.01 2.80
CA ALA A 34 -14.96 -24.87 3.50
C ALA A 34 -13.77 -24.87 2.51
N GLY A 35 -13.57 -23.75 1.83
CA GLY A 35 -12.37 -23.48 1.04
C GLY A 35 -11.15 -23.27 1.95
N ASP A 36 -9.97 -23.58 1.42
CA ASP A 36 -8.66 -23.55 2.12
C ASP A 36 -8.18 -22.12 2.51
N ALA A 37 -9.06 -21.11 2.41
CA ALA A 37 -8.71 -19.69 2.47
C ALA A 37 -8.62 -19.09 3.88
N GLY A 38 -8.95 -19.83 4.94
CA GLY A 38 -8.73 -19.38 6.33
C GLY A 38 -9.40 -18.05 6.71
N VAL A 39 -10.55 -17.73 6.11
CA VAL A 39 -11.31 -16.51 6.38
C VAL A 39 -12.32 -16.77 7.51
N GLU A 40 -12.35 -15.92 8.53
CA GLU A 40 -13.39 -15.95 9.57
C GLU A 40 -14.55 -15.03 9.18
N LEU A 41 -15.74 -15.59 8.97
CA LEU A 41 -16.95 -14.85 8.60
C LEU A 41 -17.85 -14.62 9.82
N VAL A 42 -18.13 -13.35 10.14
CA VAL A 42 -19.09 -12.96 11.18
C VAL A 42 -20.40 -12.48 10.54
N LEU A 43 -21.47 -13.24 10.74
CA LEU A 43 -22.80 -12.92 10.21
C LEU A 43 -23.68 -12.26 11.28
N GLY A 44 -24.20 -11.08 10.97
CA GLY A 44 -25.13 -10.31 11.82
C GLY A 44 -26.40 -9.91 11.08
N GLY A 45 -27.49 -9.65 11.81
CA GLY A 45 -28.67 -9.03 11.22
C GLY A 45 -28.38 -7.58 10.86
N GLU A 46 -28.87 -7.13 9.70
CA GLU A 46 -28.66 -5.77 9.21
C GLU A 46 -29.22 -4.73 10.20
N PRO A 47 -28.39 -3.90 10.87
CA PRO A 47 -28.86 -2.94 11.85
C PRO A 47 -29.83 -1.94 11.21
N ARG A 48 -30.85 -1.50 11.95
CA ARG A 48 -31.78 -0.48 11.47
C ARG A 48 -31.03 0.82 11.18
N ALA A 49 -31.46 1.57 10.17
CA ALA A 49 -30.90 2.87 9.84
C ALA A 49 -30.86 3.81 11.07
N GLU A 50 -31.86 3.76 11.95
CA GLU A 50 -31.88 4.57 13.19
C GLU A 50 -30.76 4.21 14.18
N ALA A 51 -30.29 2.95 14.20
CA ALA A 51 -29.15 2.50 15.00
C ALA A 51 -27.80 2.97 14.43
N LEU A 52 -27.79 3.33 13.15
CA LEU A 52 -26.65 3.92 12.45
C LEU A 52 -26.64 5.45 12.52
N LEU A 53 -27.75 6.05 12.99
CA LEU A 53 -28.00 7.50 13.05
C LEU A 53 -27.79 8.08 14.47
N PHE A 54 -27.11 7.38 15.38
CA PHE A 54 -26.67 8.00 16.65
C PHE A 54 -25.92 9.31 16.36
N ASP A 55 -26.23 10.33 17.16
CA ASP A 55 -25.65 11.67 17.11
C ASP A 55 -24.11 11.56 17.12
N GLY A 56 -23.48 11.74 15.94
CA GLY A 56 -22.10 11.33 15.67
C GLY A 56 -21.84 10.72 14.27
N ALA A 57 -22.89 10.43 13.49
CA ALA A 57 -22.78 9.88 12.13
C ALA A 57 -21.92 10.73 11.15
N GLU A 58 -21.70 12.02 11.43
CA GLU A 58 -20.79 12.88 10.65
C GLU A 58 -19.29 12.64 10.93
N GLN A 59 -18.94 11.79 11.89
CA GLN A 59 -17.56 11.45 12.28
C GLN A 59 -17.34 9.93 12.31
N ARG A 60 -18.04 9.17 11.47
CA ARG A 60 -17.80 7.74 11.34
C ARG A 60 -16.36 7.50 10.87
N ILE A 61 -15.55 6.95 11.77
CA ILE A 61 -14.21 6.43 11.45
C ILE A 61 -14.39 4.98 11.05
N ASP A 62 -14.16 4.70 9.77
CA ASP A 62 -14.04 3.33 9.28
C ASP A 62 -12.65 2.80 9.68
N ALA A 63 -12.56 1.54 10.12
CA ALA A 63 -11.30 0.99 10.60
C ALA A 63 -11.12 -0.48 10.23
N LEU A 64 -9.87 -0.86 9.99
CA LEU A 64 -9.44 -2.23 9.72
C LEU A 64 -8.14 -2.50 10.47
N GLU A 65 -8.02 -3.70 11.03
CA GLU A 65 -6.79 -4.15 11.68
C GLU A 65 -6.09 -5.17 10.78
N LEU A 66 -4.75 -5.11 10.77
CA LEU A 66 -3.91 -6.06 10.06
C LEU A 66 -2.74 -6.48 10.93
N SER A 67 -2.26 -7.71 10.71
CA SER A 67 -1.10 -8.25 11.40
C SER A 67 -0.03 -8.69 10.41
N VAL A 68 1.21 -8.31 10.71
CA VAL A 68 2.39 -8.67 9.94
C VAL A 68 3.27 -9.57 10.77
N GLN A 69 3.46 -10.80 10.32
CA GLN A 69 4.24 -11.82 10.99
C GLN A 69 4.95 -12.69 9.97
N ARG A 70 6.04 -13.34 10.38
CA ARG A 70 6.85 -14.18 9.49
C ARG A 70 6.03 -15.25 8.76
N ALA A 71 5.13 -15.93 9.47
CA ALA A 71 4.34 -17.02 8.89
C ALA A 71 3.57 -16.62 7.62
N SER A 72 3.12 -15.36 7.52
CA SER A 72 2.41 -14.83 6.34
C SER A 72 3.24 -13.87 5.49
N HIS A 73 4.35 -13.34 6.01
CA HIS A 73 5.13 -12.27 5.39
C HIS A 73 6.64 -12.52 5.34
N ALA A 74 7.11 -13.77 5.41
CA ALA A 74 8.55 -14.12 5.42
C ALA A 74 9.37 -13.45 4.29
N TRP A 75 8.74 -13.14 3.16
CA TRP A 75 9.36 -12.39 2.07
C TRP A 75 9.87 -10.99 2.48
N LEU A 76 9.28 -10.35 3.51
CA LEU A 76 9.75 -9.08 4.11
C LEU A 76 11.15 -9.16 4.73
N GLU A 77 11.69 -10.36 4.97
CA GLU A 77 13.09 -10.54 5.39
C GLU A 77 14.08 -9.94 4.38
N GLY A 78 13.69 -9.88 3.09
CA GLY A 78 14.45 -9.22 2.04
C GLY A 78 14.47 -7.69 2.16
N HIS A 79 13.60 -7.08 2.95
CA HIS A 79 13.52 -5.65 3.18
C HIS A 79 13.86 -5.34 4.65
N ALA A 80 15.11 -5.60 5.04
CA ALA A 80 15.58 -5.50 6.41
C ALA A 80 16.70 -4.46 6.58
N VAL A 81 16.64 -3.70 7.67
CA VAL A 81 17.68 -2.76 8.09
C VAL A 81 18.27 -3.25 9.41
N ASP A 82 19.59 -3.42 9.45
CA ASP A 82 20.31 -4.00 10.59
C ASP A 82 19.72 -5.35 11.05
N GLY A 83 19.33 -6.17 10.07
CA GLY A 83 18.74 -7.50 10.30
C GLY A 83 17.27 -7.50 10.76
N ALA A 84 16.65 -6.33 10.96
CA ALA A 84 15.23 -6.24 11.30
C ALA A 84 14.38 -5.90 10.07
N PRO A 85 13.37 -6.72 9.74
CA PRO A 85 12.43 -6.40 8.67
C PRO A 85 11.75 -5.04 8.91
N VAL A 86 11.67 -4.23 7.86
CA VAL A 86 10.98 -2.94 7.88
C VAL A 86 9.94 -2.90 6.77
N VAL A 87 8.80 -2.25 7.00
CA VAL A 87 7.71 -2.20 6.02
C VAL A 87 8.02 -1.14 4.94
N PRO A 88 8.08 -1.53 3.65
CA PRO A 88 8.27 -0.56 2.57
C PRO A 88 7.03 0.34 2.40
N VAL A 89 7.25 1.61 2.06
CA VAL A 89 6.17 2.60 1.92
C VAL A 89 5.13 2.20 0.85
N VAL A 90 5.55 1.49 -0.20
CA VAL A 90 4.65 1.02 -1.25
C VAL A 90 3.74 -0.13 -0.79
N LEU A 91 4.15 -0.92 0.20
CA LEU A 91 3.28 -1.91 0.83
C LEU A 91 2.23 -1.24 1.72
N VAL A 92 2.59 -0.13 2.38
CA VAL A 92 1.60 0.71 3.07
C VAL A 92 0.61 1.31 2.07
N ALA A 93 1.08 1.79 0.91
CA ALA A 93 0.19 2.27 -0.15
C ALA A 93 -0.83 1.19 -0.55
N GLU A 94 -0.39 -0.05 -0.76
CA GLU A 94 -1.28 -1.19 -1.06
C GLU A 94 -2.30 -1.44 0.06
N TRP A 95 -1.87 -1.45 1.34
CA TRP A 95 -2.79 -1.65 2.45
C TRP A 95 -3.84 -0.56 2.56
N LEU A 96 -3.45 0.70 2.36
CA LEU A 96 -4.38 1.83 2.35
C LEU A 96 -5.34 1.73 1.16
N THR A 97 -4.86 1.35 -0.02
CA THR A 97 -5.70 1.13 -1.20
C THR A 97 -6.76 0.05 -0.93
N ARG A 98 -6.35 -1.12 -0.43
CA ARG A 98 -7.29 -2.22 -0.11
C ARG A 98 -8.29 -1.83 0.96
N ALA A 99 -7.85 -1.16 2.02
CA ALA A 99 -8.74 -0.68 3.08
C ALA A 99 -9.76 0.33 2.55
N ALA A 100 -9.34 1.29 1.72
CA ALA A 100 -10.23 2.27 1.11
C ALA A 100 -11.32 1.63 0.24
N CYS A 101 -10.94 0.67 -0.62
CA CYS A 101 -11.89 -0.11 -1.41
C CYS A 101 -12.85 -0.93 -0.54
N SER A 102 -12.37 -1.52 0.56
CA SER A 102 -13.22 -2.22 1.51
C SER A 102 -14.23 -1.30 2.20
N PHE A 103 -13.86 -0.06 2.50
CA PHE A 103 -14.75 0.92 3.13
C PHE A 103 -15.75 1.53 2.16
N ARG A 104 -15.50 1.48 0.84
CA ARG A 104 -16.38 2.00 -0.20
C ARG A 104 -16.60 0.95 -1.30
N PRO A 105 -17.40 -0.10 -1.02
CA PRO A 105 -17.68 -1.14 -2.01
C PRO A 105 -18.22 -0.56 -3.33
N GLY A 106 -17.73 -1.09 -4.45
CA GLY A 106 -18.10 -0.62 -5.79
C GLY A 106 -17.30 0.57 -6.30
N LEU A 107 -16.40 1.14 -5.49
CA LEU A 107 -15.42 2.13 -5.93
C LEU A 107 -14.01 1.53 -5.95
N VAL A 108 -13.18 2.05 -6.83
CA VAL A 108 -11.75 1.76 -6.93
C VAL A 108 -10.95 3.01 -6.57
N VAL A 109 -9.81 2.82 -5.90
CA VAL A 109 -8.87 3.93 -5.65
C VAL A 109 -8.17 4.27 -6.96
N THR A 110 -8.24 5.53 -7.37
CA THR A 110 -7.52 6.03 -8.56
C THR A 110 -6.21 6.71 -8.19
N ALA A 111 -6.13 7.26 -6.97
CA ALA A 111 -4.92 7.85 -6.44
C ALA A 111 -4.87 7.82 -4.90
N LEU A 112 -3.66 7.68 -4.36
CA LEU A 112 -3.34 8.12 -3.02
C LEU A 112 -2.58 9.44 -3.11
N HIS A 113 -3.05 10.47 -2.42
CA HIS A 113 -2.42 11.77 -2.31
C HIS A 113 -1.72 11.92 -0.95
N ASP A 114 -0.61 12.66 -0.95
CA ASP A 114 0.15 13.02 0.25
C ASP A 114 0.46 11.80 1.15
N LEU A 115 0.96 10.72 0.56
CA LEU A 115 1.41 9.55 1.33
C LEU A 115 2.69 9.93 2.10
N LYS A 116 2.56 10.15 3.41
CA LYS A 116 3.65 10.61 4.28
C LYS A 116 4.14 9.49 5.18
N VAL A 117 5.46 9.37 5.30
CA VAL A 117 6.14 8.53 6.28
C VAL A 117 6.36 9.36 7.54
N LEU A 118 5.49 9.20 8.54
CA LEU A 118 5.59 9.93 9.81
C LEU A 118 6.65 9.28 10.71
N LYS A 119 6.66 7.95 10.73
CA LYS A 119 7.72 7.13 11.32
C LYS A 119 7.68 5.75 10.67
N GLY A 120 8.79 5.34 10.06
CA GLY A 120 8.93 4.01 9.46
C GLY A 120 8.61 2.89 10.46
N ILE A 121 8.10 1.77 9.94
CA ILE A 121 7.75 0.59 10.73
C ILE A 121 8.89 -0.41 10.66
N ARG A 122 9.53 -0.65 11.80
CA ARG A 122 10.39 -1.80 12.06
C ARG A 122 9.53 -2.87 12.74
N LEU A 123 9.61 -4.11 12.26
CA LEU A 123 8.79 -5.23 12.73
C LEU A 123 9.51 -5.95 13.87
N ASP A 124 9.38 -5.42 15.08
CA ASP A 124 10.07 -5.96 16.26
C ASP A 124 9.41 -7.26 16.77
N GLY A 125 8.12 -7.47 16.47
CA GLY A 125 7.34 -8.67 16.80
C GLY A 125 7.31 -9.72 15.68
N PHE A 126 8.02 -9.53 14.57
CA PHE A 126 7.89 -10.32 13.35
C PHE A 126 7.96 -11.84 13.54
N GLU A 127 8.91 -12.29 14.37
CA GLU A 127 9.13 -13.70 14.72
C GLU A 127 8.24 -14.18 15.88
N ASN A 128 7.69 -13.25 16.67
CA ASN A 128 7.14 -13.51 18.00
C ASN A 128 5.68 -13.04 18.11
N GLY A 129 4.80 -13.61 17.28
CA GLY A 129 3.36 -13.34 17.32
C GLY A 129 2.89 -12.16 16.47
N GLY A 130 3.81 -11.51 15.75
CA GLY A 130 3.51 -10.48 14.76
C GLY A 130 3.32 -9.08 15.32
N ASP A 131 3.53 -8.10 14.44
CA ASP A 131 3.19 -6.70 14.69
C ASP A 131 1.75 -6.43 14.22
N ARG A 132 0.99 -5.65 15.00
CA ARG A 132 -0.39 -5.30 14.69
C ARG A 132 -0.51 -3.81 14.38
N PHE A 133 -1.30 -3.51 13.36
CA PHE A 133 -1.57 -2.16 12.91
C PHE A 133 -3.06 -1.94 12.70
N ARG A 134 -3.47 -0.68 12.81
CA ARG A 134 -4.86 -0.24 12.58
C ARG A 134 -4.86 0.84 11.51
N ILE A 135 -5.61 0.59 10.44
CA ILE A 135 -5.95 1.58 9.43
C ILE A 135 -7.25 2.24 9.83
N GLU A 136 -7.26 3.56 9.85
CA GLU A 136 -8.44 4.39 10.10
C GLU A 136 -8.70 5.28 8.90
N ALA A 137 -9.96 5.45 8.52
CA ALA A 137 -10.39 6.29 7.41
C ALA A 137 -11.58 7.16 7.82
N GLN A 138 -11.56 8.42 7.39
CA GLN A 138 -12.65 9.36 7.57
C GLN A 138 -12.96 10.05 6.24
N ALA A 139 -14.24 10.19 5.90
CA ALA A 139 -14.64 10.93 4.72
C ALA A 139 -14.29 12.42 4.85
N LEU A 140 -13.73 13.02 3.79
CA LEU A 140 -13.43 14.44 3.77
C LEU A 140 -14.72 15.26 3.58
N ARG A 141 -14.89 16.32 4.39
CA ARG A 141 -16.05 17.20 4.33
C ARG A 141 -16.05 17.99 3.02
N GLY A 142 -17.15 17.96 2.28
CA GLY A 142 -17.36 18.79 1.08
C GLY A 142 -16.70 18.26 -0.20
N ALA A 143 -16.00 17.12 -0.15
CA ALA A 143 -15.62 16.37 -1.34
C ALA A 143 -16.86 15.62 -1.89
N ALA A 144 -16.87 15.29 -3.18
CA ALA A 144 -17.71 14.20 -3.66
C ALA A 144 -17.43 12.97 -2.77
N THR A 145 -18.43 12.12 -2.51
CA THR A 145 -18.48 11.05 -1.48
C THR A 145 -17.39 9.96 -1.54
N ALA A 146 -16.32 10.19 -2.27
CA ALA A 146 -15.29 9.26 -2.66
C ALA A 146 -13.86 9.73 -2.32
N GLU A 147 -13.68 10.63 -1.35
CA GLU A 147 -12.36 10.91 -0.78
C GLU A 147 -12.27 10.55 0.71
N LEU A 148 -11.19 9.87 1.10
CA LEU A 148 -10.94 9.42 2.48
C LEU A 148 -9.60 9.96 2.99
N GLN A 149 -9.59 10.63 4.14
CA GLN A 149 -8.37 10.83 4.93
C GLN A 149 -8.05 9.55 5.68
N MET A 150 -6.84 9.01 5.50
CA MET A 150 -6.42 7.74 6.05
C MET A 150 -5.19 7.86 6.95
N LEU A 151 -5.14 7.02 7.99
CA LEU A 151 -4.01 6.89 8.91
C LEU A 151 -3.71 5.42 9.17
N LEU A 152 -2.43 5.05 9.14
CA LEU A 152 -1.94 3.77 9.66
C LEU A 152 -1.34 4.01 11.04
N ARG A 153 -1.85 3.34 12.06
CA ARG A 153 -1.39 3.43 13.45
C ARG A 153 -0.76 2.11 13.90
N ASP A 154 0.21 2.21 14.79
CA ASP A 154 0.71 1.05 15.53
C ASP A 154 -0.24 0.65 16.67
N VAL A 155 0.07 -0.45 17.35
CA VAL A 155 -0.67 -0.96 18.51
C VAL A 155 -0.78 0.03 19.69
N THR A 156 0.10 1.04 19.75
CA THR A 156 0.05 2.11 20.77
C THR A 156 -0.81 3.30 20.34
N GLY A 157 -1.41 3.25 19.15
CA GLY A 157 -2.20 4.33 18.56
C GLY A 157 -1.38 5.43 17.89
N ARG A 158 -0.04 5.29 17.81
CA ARG A 158 0.81 6.32 17.19
C ARG A 158 0.71 6.23 15.66
N PRO A 159 0.50 7.36 14.97
CA PRO A 159 0.43 7.36 13.52
C PRO A 159 1.82 7.10 12.92
N ARG A 160 1.89 6.17 11.98
CA ARG A 160 3.09 5.77 11.25
C ARG A 160 3.10 6.33 9.83
N TYR A 161 1.94 6.29 9.18
CA TYR A 161 1.73 6.82 7.83
C TYR A 161 0.39 7.53 7.75
N SER A 162 0.28 8.48 6.82
CA SER A 162 -0.98 9.15 6.46
C SER A 162 -1.08 9.29 4.96
N ALA A 163 -2.28 9.23 4.40
CA ALA A 163 -2.56 9.56 3.00
C ALA A 163 -4.00 10.04 2.85
N ARG A 164 -4.34 10.61 1.69
CA ARG A 164 -5.72 10.76 1.24
C ARG A 164 -5.99 9.82 0.07
N ALA A 165 -7.02 9.00 0.14
CA ALA A 165 -7.44 8.17 -0.99
C ALA A 165 -8.52 8.89 -1.80
N ALA A 166 -8.34 8.97 -3.11
CA ALA A 166 -9.36 9.37 -4.07
C ALA A 166 -9.93 8.11 -4.74
N LEU A 167 -11.26 7.97 -4.71
CA LEU A 167 -11.98 6.81 -5.20
C LEU A 167 -12.96 7.21 -6.30
N HIS A 168 -13.16 6.32 -7.28
CA HIS A 168 -14.09 6.52 -8.38
C HIS A 168 -14.76 5.20 -8.76
N ALA A 169 -15.85 5.26 -9.54
CA ALA A 169 -16.55 4.06 -10.01
C ALA A 169 -15.77 3.26 -11.07
N MET A 170 -14.80 3.91 -11.74
CA MET A 170 -13.98 3.27 -12.77
C MET A 170 -12.50 3.57 -12.52
N PRO A 171 -11.59 2.65 -12.92
CA PRO A 171 -10.16 2.89 -12.84
C PRO A 171 -9.74 4.10 -13.64
N ALA A 172 -8.66 4.76 -13.20
CA ALA A 172 -8.03 5.81 -13.99
C ALA A 172 -7.35 5.20 -15.22
N LEU A 173 -7.35 5.97 -16.31
CA LEU A 173 -6.52 5.72 -17.47
C LEU A 173 -5.31 6.65 -17.40
N ALA A 174 -4.17 6.16 -17.89
CA ALA A 174 -3.00 6.99 -18.03
C ALA A 174 -3.22 8.01 -19.14
N ASP A 175 -2.90 9.28 -18.86
CA ASP A 175 -2.88 10.34 -19.86
C ASP A 175 -1.47 10.53 -20.39
N GLY A 176 -1.33 10.50 -21.73
CA GLY A 176 -0.07 10.78 -22.43
C GLY A 176 1.01 9.69 -22.29
N GLU A 177 2.07 9.85 -23.08
CA GLU A 177 3.24 8.99 -23.01
C GLU A 177 4.09 9.27 -21.76
N ALA A 178 4.74 8.23 -21.23
CA ALA A 178 5.70 8.41 -20.17
C ALA A 178 6.94 9.14 -20.71
N PRO A 179 7.45 10.18 -20.02
CA PRO A 179 8.66 10.86 -20.43
C PRO A 179 9.88 9.91 -20.39
N LEU A 180 10.73 10.00 -21.40
CA LEU A 180 11.97 9.23 -21.51
C LEU A 180 13.19 10.16 -21.36
N PRO A 181 14.04 9.97 -20.34
CA PRO A 181 15.24 10.77 -20.17
C PRO A 181 16.35 10.30 -21.11
N VAL A 182 17.26 11.23 -21.44
CA VAL A 182 18.58 10.84 -21.96
C VAL A 182 19.44 10.43 -20.76
N LEU A 183 19.91 9.19 -20.78
CA LEU A 183 20.68 8.60 -19.69
C LEU A 183 22.10 8.27 -20.17
N ASP A 184 23.06 8.46 -19.27
CA ASP A 184 24.39 7.88 -19.44
C ASP A 184 24.34 6.40 -19.03
N ALA A 185 25.34 5.64 -19.47
CA ALA A 185 25.52 4.27 -19.02
C ALA A 185 25.68 4.23 -17.50
N TRP A 186 25.07 3.24 -16.85
CA TRP A 186 25.20 3.04 -15.41
C TRP A 186 26.68 2.90 -15.02
N PRO A 187 27.27 3.86 -14.28
CA PRO A 187 28.73 3.93 -14.11
C PRO A 187 29.25 3.12 -12.90
N GLY A 188 28.37 2.47 -12.13
CA GLY A 188 28.65 1.94 -10.79
C GLY A 188 28.59 0.42 -10.62
N ALA A 189 28.79 -0.02 -9.38
CA ALA A 189 28.61 -1.40 -8.92
C ALA A 189 27.17 -1.89 -9.15
N ALA A 190 26.96 -3.19 -8.99
CA ALA A 190 25.62 -3.75 -8.96
C ALA A 190 24.77 -3.00 -7.91
N PRO A 191 23.47 -2.76 -8.16
CA PRO A 191 22.60 -2.12 -7.17
C PRO A 191 22.61 -2.84 -5.81
N TYR A 192 22.81 -4.16 -5.83
CA TYR A 192 22.94 -5.02 -4.66
C TYR A 192 24.25 -5.82 -4.73
N PRO A 193 24.88 -6.14 -3.58
CA PRO A 193 24.53 -5.70 -2.23
C PRO A 193 25.01 -4.29 -1.84
N GLU A 194 25.76 -3.60 -2.70
CA GLU A 194 26.61 -2.46 -2.34
C GLU A 194 25.84 -1.16 -2.07
N LEU A 195 24.82 -0.86 -2.88
CA LEU A 195 24.13 0.44 -2.84
C LEU A 195 22.78 0.38 -2.14
N LEU A 196 22.16 -0.80 -2.12
CA LEU A 196 20.82 -1.02 -1.58
C LEU A 196 20.85 -2.17 -0.56
N PHE A 197 20.11 -2.02 0.54
CA PHE A 197 20.04 -3.04 1.60
C PHE A 197 19.12 -4.23 1.24
N HIS A 198 18.31 -4.10 0.20
CA HIS A 198 17.35 -5.10 -0.25
C HIS A 198 18.02 -6.43 -0.62
N ARG A 199 17.41 -7.55 -0.23
CA ARG A 199 17.92 -8.91 -0.47
C ARG A 199 16.81 -9.84 -0.97
N GLY A 200 17.20 -10.91 -1.65
CA GLY A 200 16.29 -12.00 -2.02
C GLY A 200 15.11 -11.51 -2.86
N GLN A 201 13.88 -11.69 -2.35
CA GLN A 201 12.65 -11.32 -3.07
C GLN A 201 12.48 -9.80 -3.28
N PHE A 202 13.31 -8.96 -2.65
CA PHE A 202 13.33 -7.51 -2.83
C PHE A 202 14.43 -7.02 -3.79
N GLU A 203 15.24 -7.92 -4.35
CA GLU A 203 16.18 -7.61 -5.45
C GLU A 203 15.40 -7.57 -6.77
N VAL A 204 14.52 -6.57 -6.87
CA VAL A 204 13.55 -6.45 -7.98
C VAL A 204 14.11 -5.71 -9.19
N ILE A 205 15.25 -5.02 -9.07
CA ILE A 205 15.94 -4.41 -10.21
C ILE A 205 16.65 -5.51 -11.00
N GLU A 206 16.18 -5.78 -12.21
CA GLU A 206 16.77 -6.80 -13.10
C GLU A 206 17.93 -6.25 -13.91
N GLN A 207 17.79 -5.01 -14.39
CA GLN A 207 18.77 -4.40 -15.28
C GLN A 207 18.67 -2.88 -15.23
N MET A 208 19.76 -2.23 -14.82
CA MET A 208 19.90 -0.77 -14.97
C MET A 208 19.97 -0.41 -16.45
N GLN A 209 19.18 0.57 -16.86
CA GLN A 209 19.24 1.15 -18.21
C GLN A 209 20.23 2.30 -18.26
N GLY A 210 20.32 3.09 -17.20
CA GLY A 210 21.26 4.20 -17.09
C GLY A 210 20.90 5.18 -15.98
N ILE A 211 21.77 6.17 -15.78
CA ILE A 211 21.56 7.29 -14.85
C ILE A 211 22.22 8.55 -15.42
N SER A 212 21.59 9.70 -15.23
CA SER A 212 22.14 11.02 -15.52
C SER A 212 21.76 12.00 -14.40
N ASP A 213 22.04 13.28 -14.59
CA ASP A 213 21.59 14.32 -13.65
C ASP A 213 20.09 14.61 -13.78
N ASP A 214 19.43 14.10 -14.83
CA ASP A 214 18.00 14.27 -15.07
C ASP A 214 17.14 13.08 -14.63
N GLY A 215 17.74 11.92 -14.35
CA GLY A 215 16.99 10.76 -13.86
C GLY A 215 17.76 9.45 -13.90
N VAL A 216 17.06 8.37 -13.62
CA VAL A 216 17.55 6.99 -13.63
C VAL A 216 16.44 6.07 -14.13
N ALA A 217 16.80 5.02 -14.87
CA ALA A 217 15.83 4.02 -15.32
C ALA A 217 16.38 2.60 -15.18
N ALA A 218 15.47 1.66 -14.96
CA ALA A 218 15.77 0.25 -14.92
C ALA A 218 14.57 -0.60 -15.35
N ARG A 219 14.86 -1.82 -15.77
CA ARG A 219 13.88 -2.89 -15.82
C ARG A 219 13.74 -3.52 -14.43
N VAL A 220 12.52 -3.61 -13.94
CA VAL A 220 12.17 -4.14 -12.62
C VAL A 220 11.14 -5.27 -12.74
N ARG A 221 11.12 -6.15 -11.73
CA ARG A 221 10.14 -7.22 -11.57
C ARG A 221 8.83 -6.68 -10.99
N GLY A 222 7.73 -7.10 -11.59
CA GLY A 222 6.41 -6.99 -10.96
C GLY A 222 6.13 -8.11 -9.96
N VAL A 223 5.03 -8.01 -9.23
CA VAL A 223 4.62 -8.97 -8.17
C VAL A 223 4.58 -10.42 -8.66
N HIS A 224 4.22 -10.64 -9.93
CA HIS A 224 4.18 -11.98 -10.54
C HIS A 224 5.57 -12.60 -10.76
N ALA A 225 6.62 -11.79 -10.88
CA ALA A 225 8.00 -12.24 -11.11
C ALA A 225 8.87 -12.16 -9.84
N ALA A 226 8.45 -11.40 -8.83
CA ALA A 226 9.19 -11.21 -7.58
C ALA A 226 9.10 -12.41 -6.60
N ALA A 227 8.32 -13.45 -6.96
CA ALA A 227 8.02 -14.61 -6.11
C ALA A 227 7.30 -14.28 -4.79
N TRP A 228 6.61 -13.13 -4.75
CA TRP A 228 5.81 -12.70 -3.61
C TRP A 228 4.51 -13.51 -3.52
N PRO A 229 3.82 -13.50 -2.36
CA PRO A 229 2.56 -14.22 -2.22
C PRO A 229 1.55 -13.84 -3.28
N GLN A 230 0.90 -14.86 -3.84
CA GLN A 230 -0.23 -14.68 -4.73
C GLN A 230 -1.43 -14.23 -3.90
N GLN A 231 -1.87 -13.00 -4.14
CA GLN A 231 -3.04 -12.39 -3.50
C GLN A 231 -3.65 -11.35 -4.46
N GLY A 232 -4.82 -10.82 -4.11
CA GLY A 232 -5.50 -9.76 -4.88
C GLY A 232 -4.81 -8.39 -4.73
N TRP A 233 -3.57 -8.29 -5.21
CA TRP A 233 -2.79 -7.05 -5.25
C TRP A 233 -3.54 -5.97 -6.05
N GLN A 234 -3.72 -4.80 -5.45
CA GLN A 234 -4.32 -3.64 -6.14
C GLN A 234 -3.26 -2.80 -6.85
N LEU A 235 -2.04 -2.81 -6.30
CA LEU A 235 -0.85 -2.18 -6.86
C LEU A 235 0.20 -3.25 -7.19
N ASP A 236 1.02 -3.00 -8.21
CA ASP A 236 2.22 -3.82 -8.44
C ASP A 236 3.32 -3.42 -7.46
N VAL A 237 3.17 -3.85 -6.20
CA VAL A 237 4.02 -3.39 -5.10
C VAL A 237 5.50 -3.71 -5.32
N ALA A 238 5.84 -4.82 -5.97
CA ALA A 238 7.23 -5.15 -6.29
C ALA A 238 7.82 -4.18 -7.32
N ALA A 239 7.05 -3.85 -8.38
CA ALA A 239 7.50 -2.86 -9.35
C ALA A 239 7.63 -1.47 -8.72
N LEU A 240 6.63 -1.05 -7.94
CA LEU A 240 6.64 0.23 -7.23
C LEU A 240 7.83 0.32 -6.26
N ASP A 241 8.15 -0.76 -5.55
CA ASP A 241 9.35 -0.84 -4.70
C ASP A 241 10.63 -0.68 -5.52
N GLY A 242 10.71 -1.33 -6.69
CA GLY A 242 11.80 -1.11 -7.64
C GLY A 242 11.96 0.37 -8.03
N GLY A 243 10.86 1.08 -8.25
CA GLY A 243 10.88 2.53 -8.44
C GLY A 243 11.40 3.30 -7.22
N MET A 244 10.96 2.95 -6.00
CA MET A 244 11.49 3.56 -4.77
C MET A 244 13.00 3.32 -4.62
N GLN A 245 13.48 2.14 -5.00
CA GLN A 245 14.90 1.82 -5.01
C GLN A 245 15.68 2.68 -6.02
N LEU A 246 15.10 2.94 -7.20
CA LEU A 246 15.67 3.90 -8.16
C LEU A 246 15.73 5.32 -7.61
N ALA A 247 14.69 5.78 -6.89
CA ALA A 247 14.72 7.09 -6.24
C ALA A 247 15.84 7.18 -5.18
N VAL A 248 16.10 6.10 -4.44
CA VAL A 248 17.23 6.02 -3.50
C VAL A 248 18.56 6.12 -4.23
N LEU A 249 18.76 5.36 -5.32
CA LEU A 249 20.00 5.41 -6.13
C LEU A 249 20.23 6.80 -6.74
N TYR A 250 19.17 7.43 -7.26
CA TYR A 250 19.24 8.81 -7.76
C TYR A 250 19.58 9.79 -6.64
N GLY A 251 18.96 9.64 -5.47
CA GLY A 251 19.28 10.43 -4.28
C GLY A 251 20.73 10.25 -3.81
N GLN A 252 21.29 9.05 -3.88
CA GLN A 252 22.69 8.79 -3.53
C GLN A 252 23.64 9.57 -4.46
N ARG A 253 23.34 9.59 -5.77
CA ARG A 253 24.11 10.36 -6.75
C ARG A 253 24.02 11.86 -6.49
N MET A 254 22.81 12.39 -6.25
CA MET A 254 22.58 13.83 -6.11
C MET A 254 23.01 14.40 -4.76
N LEU A 255 22.83 13.63 -3.68
CA LEU A 255 23.10 14.06 -2.30
C LEU A 255 24.45 13.56 -1.78
N GLY A 256 25.14 12.68 -2.51
CA GLY A 256 26.46 12.17 -2.15
C GLY A 256 26.48 11.20 -0.96
N GLY A 257 25.33 10.63 -0.57
CA GLY A 257 25.25 9.75 0.60
C GLY A 257 23.91 9.05 0.80
N PRO A 258 23.77 8.31 1.92
CA PRO A 258 22.54 7.61 2.26
C PRO A 258 21.34 8.56 2.37
N ASN A 259 20.20 8.11 1.89
CA ASN A 259 18.93 8.85 1.92
C ASN A 259 17.77 7.87 2.08
N LEU A 260 16.61 8.38 2.52
CA LEU A 260 15.39 7.58 2.65
C LEU A 260 14.19 8.31 2.04
N PRO A 261 13.22 7.58 1.46
CA PRO A 261 11.93 8.13 1.10
C PRO A 261 11.14 8.56 2.34
N THR A 262 10.57 9.76 2.31
CA THR A 262 9.81 10.33 3.43
C THR A 262 8.37 10.69 3.05
N ALA A 263 8.09 10.87 1.76
CA ALA A 263 6.74 11.15 1.27
C ALA A 263 6.62 10.83 -0.23
N ILE A 264 5.39 10.63 -0.69
CA ILE A 264 5.01 10.58 -2.10
C ILE A 264 3.79 11.49 -2.27
N ASP A 265 3.89 12.51 -3.13
CA ASP A 265 2.80 13.47 -3.35
C ASP A 265 1.58 12.77 -3.96
N ARG A 266 1.80 11.84 -4.89
CA ARG A 266 0.72 11.08 -5.52
C ARG A 266 1.17 9.68 -5.97
N VAL A 267 0.43 8.66 -5.57
CA VAL A 267 0.51 7.29 -6.11
C VAL A 267 -0.68 7.10 -7.04
N CYS A 268 -0.45 6.78 -8.30
CA CYS A 268 -1.49 6.48 -9.28
C CYS A 268 -1.31 5.06 -9.82
N SER A 269 -2.41 4.34 -10.00
CA SER A 269 -2.46 3.07 -10.73
C SER A 269 -3.42 3.21 -11.90
N TYR A 270 -3.00 2.70 -13.05
CA TYR A 270 -3.74 2.78 -14.30
C TYR A 270 -4.14 1.39 -14.77
N GLY A 271 -5.42 1.23 -15.09
CA GLY A 271 -5.98 -0.08 -15.43
C GLY A 271 -6.38 -0.91 -14.21
N GLY A 272 -6.42 -2.24 -14.39
CA GLY A 272 -6.84 -3.22 -13.38
C GLY A 272 -5.67 -3.82 -12.60
N GLU A 273 -5.79 -5.10 -12.27
CA GLU A 273 -4.78 -5.86 -11.51
C GLU A 273 -3.39 -5.84 -12.19
N PRO A 274 -2.29 -5.97 -11.41
CA PRO A 274 -0.93 -6.05 -11.93
C PRO A 274 -0.78 -7.09 -13.05
N GLY A 275 -0.23 -6.65 -14.18
CA GLY A 275 0.01 -7.49 -15.35
C GLY A 275 1.26 -8.38 -15.21
N VAL A 276 1.37 -9.39 -16.07
CA VAL A 276 2.55 -10.26 -16.15
C VAL A 276 3.60 -9.63 -17.07
N GLY A 277 4.87 -9.72 -16.66
CA GLY A 277 6.02 -9.35 -17.48
C GLY A 277 6.90 -8.28 -16.82
N PRO A 278 8.02 -7.94 -17.47
CA PRO A 278 8.91 -6.91 -16.96
C PRO A 278 8.28 -5.51 -17.06
N ILE A 279 8.62 -4.65 -16.11
CA ILE A 279 8.21 -3.25 -16.07
C ILE A 279 9.46 -2.38 -16.21
N THR A 280 9.40 -1.35 -17.04
CA THR A 280 10.40 -0.28 -17.05
C THR A 280 9.98 0.78 -16.05
N ALA A 281 10.78 1.00 -15.03
CA ALA A 281 10.63 2.08 -14.07
C ALA A 281 11.63 3.19 -14.40
N THR A 282 11.14 4.42 -14.52
CA THR A 282 11.93 5.60 -14.86
C THR A 282 11.67 6.69 -13.83
N ALA A 283 12.66 7.00 -13.00
CA ALA A 283 12.61 8.08 -12.02
C ALA A 283 13.28 9.34 -12.60
N LEU A 284 12.50 10.39 -12.80
CA LEU A 284 12.92 11.68 -13.33
C LEU A 284 13.08 12.71 -12.24
N ARG A 285 14.09 13.56 -12.39
CA ARG A 285 14.29 14.72 -11.53
C ARG A 285 13.07 15.65 -11.57
N ARG A 286 12.48 15.91 -10.41
CA ARG A 286 11.54 17.03 -10.21
C ARG A 286 12.25 18.21 -9.56
N GLN A 287 12.99 17.95 -8.47
CA GLN A 287 13.70 18.99 -7.72
C GLN A 287 14.94 18.40 -7.03
N VAL A 288 16.04 19.16 -6.99
CA VAL A 288 17.24 18.81 -6.20
C VAL A 288 17.54 19.99 -5.27
N GLY A 289 17.68 19.70 -3.99
CA GLY A 289 18.11 20.64 -2.96
C GLY A 289 19.37 20.13 -2.24
N ALA A 290 19.82 20.87 -1.23
CA ALA A 290 21.04 20.54 -0.51
C ALA A 290 20.94 19.25 0.33
N THR A 291 19.74 18.95 0.85
CA THR A 291 19.50 17.81 1.76
C THR A 291 18.36 16.90 1.32
N ALA A 292 17.76 17.18 0.17
CA ALA A 292 16.61 16.44 -0.34
C ALA A 292 16.57 16.44 -1.87
N VAL A 293 16.01 15.38 -2.43
CA VAL A 293 15.68 15.27 -3.84
C VAL A 293 14.23 14.82 -3.99
N THR A 294 13.55 15.32 -5.01
CA THR A 294 12.20 14.90 -5.39
C THR A 294 12.23 14.35 -6.81
N THR A 295 11.61 13.19 -7.01
CA THR A 295 11.51 12.53 -8.32
C THR A 295 10.08 12.21 -8.71
N ASP A 296 9.83 12.10 -10.02
CA ASP A 296 8.62 11.53 -10.59
C ASP A 296 8.96 10.20 -11.23
N ILE A 297 8.27 9.14 -10.84
CA ILE A 297 8.55 7.77 -11.28
C ILE A 297 7.41 7.26 -12.12
N TYR A 298 7.72 6.83 -13.33
CA TYR A 298 6.78 6.32 -14.31
C TYR A 298 7.04 4.83 -14.54
N PHE A 299 5.97 4.03 -14.58
CA PHE A 299 6.04 2.58 -14.77
C PHE A 299 5.36 2.20 -16.08
N VAL A 300 6.12 1.56 -16.97
CA VAL A 300 5.66 1.17 -18.31
C VAL A 300 5.83 -0.34 -18.48
N ASP A 301 4.77 -1.03 -18.89
CA ASP A 301 4.82 -2.47 -19.14
C ASP A 301 5.56 -2.82 -20.45
N ALA A 302 5.76 -4.12 -20.69
CA ALA A 302 6.41 -4.61 -21.91
C ALA A 302 5.67 -4.26 -23.22
N HIS A 303 4.43 -3.79 -23.14
CA HIS A 303 3.63 -3.35 -24.29
C HIS A 303 3.64 -1.82 -24.47
N GLY A 304 4.45 -1.09 -23.69
CA GLY A 304 4.52 0.36 -23.74
C GLY A 304 3.36 1.07 -23.03
N ARG A 305 2.53 0.35 -22.26
CA ARG A 305 1.42 0.95 -21.52
C ARG A 305 1.90 1.43 -20.16
N ARG A 306 1.57 2.67 -19.82
CA ARG A 306 1.83 3.25 -18.51
C ARG A 306 0.85 2.65 -17.49
N VAL A 307 1.38 1.93 -16.50
CA VAL A 307 0.60 1.13 -15.53
C VAL A 307 0.50 1.79 -14.16
N ALA A 308 1.44 2.67 -13.80
CA ALA A 308 1.42 3.40 -12.55
C ALA A 308 2.33 4.63 -12.62
N ASP A 309 2.13 5.54 -11.66
CA ASP A 309 3.07 6.61 -11.34
C ASP A 309 3.27 6.76 -9.83
N LEU A 310 4.48 7.18 -9.46
CA LEU A 310 4.77 7.78 -8.16
C LEU A 310 5.26 9.20 -8.42
N LEU A 311 4.38 10.19 -8.27
CA LEU A 311 4.71 11.58 -8.49
C LEU A 311 5.12 12.24 -7.18
N GLY A 312 6.20 13.01 -7.22
CA GLY A 312 6.71 13.71 -6.06
C GLY A 312 7.20 12.77 -4.97
N VAL A 313 8.05 11.81 -5.31
CA VAL A 313 8.75 10.96 -4.34
C VAL A 313 9.87 11.77 -3.70
N HIS A 314 9.74 12.05 -2.41
CA HIS A 314 10.68 12.84 -1.62
C HIS A 314 11.69 11.95 -0.91
N ASN A 315 12.96 12.12 -1.22
CA ASN A 315 14.07 11.47 -0.52
C ASN A 315 14.89 12.51 0.24
N HIS A 316 15.15 12.24 1.52
CA HIS A 316 15.97 13.12 2.36
C HIS A 316 17.28 12.43 2.74
N ALA A 317 18.38 13.18 2.70
CA ALA A 317 19.67 12.72 3.19
C ALA A 317 19.57 12.31 4.67
N LEU A 318 20.19 11.19 5.01
CA LEU A 318 20.37 10.81 6.40
C LEU A 318 21.46 11.70 7.00
N THR A 319 21.18 12.30 8.15
CA THR A 319 22.20 13.00 8.94
C THR A 319 23.29 11.99 9.30
N GLN A 320 24.54 12.31 8.97
CA GLN A 320 25.67 11.54 9.45
C GLN A 320 25.70 11.68 10.98
N ALA A 321 25.62 10.54 11.68
CA ALA A 321 25.76 10.46 13.12
C ALA A 321 27.22 10.70 13.55
#